data_AF-A0A382ZK70-F1
#
_entry.id   AF-A0A382ZK70-F1
#
_cell.length_a   1.000
_cell.length_b   1.000
_cell.length_c   1.000
_cell.angle_alpha   90.00
_cell.angle_beta   90.00
_cell.angle_gamma   90.00
#
_symmetry.space_group_name_H-M   'P 1'
#
loop_
_entity.id
_entity.type
_entity.pdbx_description
1 polymer ?
#
loop_
_entity_poly.entity_id
_entity_poly.type
_entity_poly.pdbx_seq_one_letter_code
_entity_poly.pdbx_strand_id
1 'polypeptide(L)'
;MHIDLTTSYVGYISLLIFILAYAFVMAEEFTHLRKSKPVIISAALIWGIIAYYYSVHFKGSQEEVEHALENNILEFSELFLFLLAAMTYINALEERNVFNFIRYKLVSKGFN
;
A
#
# COMPACT_ATOMS: atom_id res chain seq x y z
N MET A 1 9.13 -24.65 -1.60
CA MET A 1 10.26 -24.75 -0.66
C MET A 1 10.34 -23.41 0.04
N HIS A 2 10.13 -23.31 1.37
CA HIS A 2 10.12 -21.99 2.03
C HIS A 2 11.56 -21.43 2.06
N ILE A 3 11.82 -20.41 1.25
CA ILE A 3 13.11 -19.72 1.25
C ILE A 3 12.99 -18.56 2.23
N ASP A 4 13.62 -18.72 3.38
CA ASP A 4 13.61 -17.73 4.45
C ASP A 4 14.70 -16.66 4.17
N LEU A 5 14.35 -15.68 3.33
CA LEU A 5 15.21 -14.54 2.99
C LEU A 5 15.33 -13.51 4.14
N THR A 6 14.60 -13.73 5.23
CA THR A 6 14.54 -12.85 6.39
C THR A 6 15.91 -12.68 7.07
N THR A 7 16.76 -13.71 6.99
CA THR A 7 18.14 -13.71 7.52
C THR A 7 19.22 -13.44 6.46
N SER A 8 18.84 -13.17 5.21
CA SER A 8 19.81 -12.87 4.14
C SER A 8 20.25 -11.41 4.17
N TYR A 9 21.46 -11.13 3.66
CA TYR A 9 21.99 -9.77 3.46
C TYR A 9 21.01 -8.88 2.66
N VAL A 10 20.23 -9.50 1.76
CA VAL A 10 19.17 -8.84 0.99
C VAL A 10 18.03 -8.35 1.89
N GLY A 11 17.57 -9.18 2.83
CA GLY A 11 16.52 -8.82 3.77
C GLY A 11 16.92 -7.64 4.65
N TYR A 12 18.16 -7.62 5.13
CA TYR A 12 18.69 -6.49 5.90
C TYR A 12 18.78 -5.19 5.07
N ILE A 13 19.18 -5.27 3.80
CA ILE A 13 19.18 -4.10 2.89
C ILE A 13 17.75 -3.61 2.66
N SER A 14 16.80 -4.51 2.37
CA SER A 14 15.40 -4.14 2.14
C SER A 14 14.78 -3.48 3.39
N LEU A 15 15.10 -3.97 4.59
CA LEU A 15 14.66 -3.37 5.84
C LEU A 15 15.27 -1.98 6.06
N LEU A 16 16.56 -1.80 5.77
CA LEU A 16 17.21 -0.49 5.83
C LEU A 16 16.54 0.52 4.89
N ILE A 17 16.27 0.11 3.64
CA ILE A 17 15.56 0.95 2.65
C ILE A 17 14.16 1.29 3.16
N PHE A 18 13.46 0.34 3.78
CA PHE A 18 12.13 0.56 4.34
C PHE A 18 12.15 1.58 5.49
N ILE A 19 13.10 1.46 6.42
CA ILE A 19 13.26 2.42 7.53
C ILE A 19 13.58 3.82 6.98
N LEU A 20 14.49 3.93 6.01
CA LEU A 20 14.80 5.20 5.37
C LEU A 20 13.59 5.79 4.65
N ALA A 21 12.82 4.98 3.91
CA ALA A 21 11.60 5.40 3.26
C ALA A 21 10.60 6.00 4.26
N TYR A 22 10.41 5.32 5.39
CA TYR A 22 9.52 5.78 6.44
C TYR A 22 10.02 7.09 7.08
N ALA A 23 11.33 7.21 7.31
CA ALA A 23 11.94 8.45 7.77
C ALA A 23 11.72 9.61 6.77
N PHE A 24 11.84 9.35 5.47
CA PHE A 24 11.54 10.35 4.42
C PHE A 24 10.04 10.73 4.37
N VAL A 25 9.14 9.78 4.62
CA VAL A 25 7.69 10.04 4.74
C VAL A 25 7.37 10.91 5.95
N MET A 26 8.07 10.71 7.07
CA MET A 26 7.92 11.54 8.27
C MET A 26 8.57 12.92 8.11
N ALA A 27 9.72 13.00 7.43
CA ALA A 27 10.41 14.26 7.11
C ALA A 27 9.68 15.11 6.05
N GLU A 28 8.53 14.65 5.55
CA GLU A 28 7.70 15.37 4.58
C GLU A 28 7.25 16.75 5.09
N GLU A 29 7.08 16.90 6.42
CA GLU A 29 6.74 18.18 7.06
C GLU A 29 7.71 19.32 6.69
N PHE A 30 8.94 19.01 6.27
CA PHE A 30 9.96 19.99 5.91
C PHE A 30 10.24 20.13 4.40
N THR A 31 9.79 19.17 3.57
CA THR A 31 10.24 19.07 2.16
C THR A 31 9.13 19.25 1.11
N HIS A 32 7.85 19.34 1.52
CA HIS A 32 6.68 19.51 0.63
C HIS A 32 6.55 18.47 -0.51
N LEU A 33 7.33 17.40 -0.48
CA LEU A 33 7.26 16.30 -1.44
C LEU A 33 6.07 15.43 -1.09
N ARG A 34 5.09 15.26 -1.99
CA ARG A 34 3.95 14.35 -1.77
C ARG A 34 4.42 13.00 -1.23
N LYS A 35 3.91 12.57 -0.07
CA LYS A 35 4.21 11.28 0.59
C LYS A 35 4.27 10.06 -0.35
N SER A 36 3.51 10.05 -1.45
CA SER A 36 3.52 8.96 -2.42
C SER A 36 4.84 8.77 -3.17
N LYS A 37 5.62 9.84 -3.40
CA LYS A 37 6.89 9.78 -4.16
C LYS A 37 7.96 8.93 -3.47
N PRO A 38 8.35 9.21 -2.21
CA PRO A 38 9.36 8.40 -1.53
C PRO A 38 8.92 6.95 -1.37
N VAL A 39 7.64 6.71 -1.05
CA VAL A 39 7.10 5.35 -0.85
C VAL A 39 7.22 4.50 -2.12
N ILE A 40 6.79 5.03 -3.27
CA ILE A 40 6.80 4.28 -4.54
C ILE A 40 8.24 3.96 -4.98
N ILE A 41 9.17 4.91 -4.84
CA ILE A 41 10.58 4.72 -5.21
C ILE A 41 11.20 3.63 -4.34
N SER A 42 10.98 3.67 -3.03
CA SER A 42 11.51 2.65 -2.11
C SER A 42 10.90 1.28 -2.37
N ALA A 43 9.61 1.19 -2.67
CA ALA A 43 8.96 -0.07 -3.05
C ALA A 43 9.59 -0.65 -4.32
N ALA A 44 9.77 0.17 -5.36
CA ALA A 44 10.41 -0.27 -6.61
C ALA A 44 11.85 -0.77 -6.40
N LEU A 45 12.62 -0.09 -5.54
CA LEU A 45 13.99 -0.51 -5.18
C LEU A 45 13.99 -1.86 -4.45
N ILE A 46 13.11 -2.06 -3.46
CA ILE A 46 13.02 -3.32 -2.71
C ILE A 46 12.64 -4.47 -3.64
N TRP A 47 11.58 -4.31 -4.44
CA TRP A 47 11.17 -5.33 -5.40
C TRP A 47 12.23 -5.61 -6.46
N GLY A 48 12.93 -4.59 -6.96
CA GLY A 48 14.02 -4.74 -7.91
C GLY A 48 15.20 -5.53 -7.35
N ILE A 49 15.59 -5.26 -6.09
CA ILE A 49 16.63 -6.01 -5.38
C ILE A 49 16.22 -7.48 -5.18
N ILE A 50 14.97 -7.74 -4.79
CA ILE A 50 14.44 -9.09 -4.61
C ILE A 50 14.44 -9.86 -5.94
N ALA A 51 13.92 -9.26 -7.01
CA ALA A 51 13.88 -9.86 -8.34
C ALA A 51 15.29 -10.16 -8.88
N TYR A 52 16.23 -9.24 -8.69
CA TYR A 52 17.63 -9.43 -9.09
C TYR A 52 18.28 -10.59 -8.31
N TYR A 53 18.09 -10.63 -6.99
CA TYR A 53 18.66 -11.69 -6.16
C TYR A 53 18.13 -13.07 -6.55
N TYR A 54 16.82 -13.19 -6.76
CA TYR A 54 16.20 -14.44 -7.21
C TYR A 54 16.69 -14.87 -8.60
N SER A 55 16.82 -13.93 -9.54
CA SER A 55 17.33 -14.20 -10.90
C SER A 55 18.78 -14.72 -10.90
N VAL A 56 19.63 -14.20 -10.02
CA VAL A 56 21.05 -14.57 -9.95
C VAL A 56 21.27 -15.88 -9.19
N HIS A 57 20.56 -16.11 -8.07
CA HIS A 57 20.82 -17.24 -7.17
C HIS A 57 19.98 -18.49 -7.46
N PHE A 58 18.82 -18.36 -8.12
CA PHE A 58 17.95 -19.49 -8.43
C PHE A 58 17.49 -19.46 -9.89
N LYS A 59 18.16 -20.26 -10.75
CA LYS A 59 17.66 -20.52 -12.10
C LYS A 59 16.40 -21.39 -12.01
N GLY A 60 15.22 -20.76 -12.08
CA GLY A 60 13.92 -21.44 -12.09
C GLY A 60 12.86 -20.88 -11.12
N SER A 61 13.21 -19.95 -10.24
CA SER A 61 12.27 -19.33 -9.28
C SER A 61 11.48 -18.15 -9.87
N GLN A 62 11.51 -17.96 -11.18
CA GLN A 62 10.82 -16.85 -11.85
C GLN A 62 9.31 -16.95 -11.67
N GLU A 63 8.75 -18.17 -11.74
CA GLU A 63 7.33 -18.43 -11.52
C GLU A 63 6.89 -18.10 -10.08
N GLU A 64 7.74 -18.36 -9.08
CA GLU A 64 7.41 -18.03 -7.68
C GLU A 64 7.34 -16.51 -7.46
N VAL A 65 8.26 -15.74 -8.06
CA VAL A 65 8.27 -14.27 -7.99
C VAL A 65 7.09 -13.68 -8.77
N GLU A 66 6.78 -14.23 -9.95
CA GLU A 66 5.67 -13.81 -10.78
C GLU A 66 4.34 -14.03 -10.06
N HIS A 67 4.08 -15.23 -9.53
CA HIS A 67 2.87 -15.51 -8.76
C HIS A 67 2.75 -14.65 -7.49
N ALA A 68 3.85 -14.37 -6.79
CA ALA A 68 3.83 -13.48 -5.63
C ALA A 68 3.45 -12.04 -6.02
N LEU A 69 3.96 -11.55 -7.16
CA LEU A 69 3.63 -10.23 -7.68
C LEU A 69 2.18 -10.15 -8.17
N GLU A 70 1.72 -11.14 -8.94
CA GLU A 70 0.33 -11.22 -9.43
C GLU A 70 -0.67 -11.17 -8.27
N ASN A 71 -0.46 -11.97 -7.23
CA ASN A 71 -1.32 -11.98 -6.05
C ASN A 71 -1.34 -10.62 -5.33
N ASN A 72 -0.18 -9.98 -5.16
CA ASN A 72 -0.10 -8.64 -4.55
C ASN A 72 -0.83 -7.57 -5.39
N ILE A 73 -0.67 -7.60 -6.71
CA ILE A 73 -1.34 -6.65 -7.60
C ILE A 73 -2.85 -6.88 -7.59
N LEU A 74 -3.30 -8.15 -7.55
CA LEU A 74 -4.72 -8.49 -7.49
C LEU A 74 -5.35 -8.00 -6.17
N GLU A 75 -4.71 -8.27 -5.03
CA GLU A 75 -5.15 -7.78 -3.72
C GLU A 75 -5.15 -6.24 -3.67
N PHE A 76 -4.10 -5.60 -4.17
CA PHE A 76 -4.04 -4.14 -4.26
C PHE A 76 -5.14 -3.58 -5.16
N SER A 77 -5.43 -4.24 -6.28
CA SER A 77 -6.49 -3.85 -7.21
C SER A 77 -7.86 -3.99 -6.56
N GLU A 78 -8.11 -5.05 -5.80
CA GLU A 78 -9.35 -5.25 -5.05
C GLU A 78 -9.56 -4.12 -4.03
N LEU A 79 -8.55 -3.85 -3.19
CA LEU A 79 -8.60 -2.77 -2.20
C LEU A 79 -8.74 -1.40 -2.87
N PHE A 80 -8.00 -1.15 -3.96
CA PHE A 80 -8.08 0.09 -4.71
C PHE A 80 -9.48 0.31 -5.28
N LEU A 81 -10.06 -0.69 -5.96
CA LEU A 81 -11.40 -0.60 -6.52
C LEU A 81 -12.46 -0.46 -5.44
N PHE A 82 -12.31 -1.18 -4.32
CA PHE A 82 -13.17 -1.05 -3.16
C PHE A 82 -13.14 0.38 -2.60
N LEU A 83 -11.94 0.92 -2.33
CA LEU A 83 -11.78 2.27 -1.79
C LEU A 83 -12.24 3.34 -2.78
N LEU A 84 -11.99 3.17 -4.07
CA LEU A 84 -12.45 4.08 -5.11
C LEU A 84 -13.99 4.13 -5.13
N ALA A 85 -14.63 2.97 -5.19
CA ALA A 85 -16.09 2.88 -5.14
C ALA A 85 -16.66 3.43 -3.81
N ALA A 86 -16.03 3.10 -2.68
CA ALA A 86 -16.45 3.56 -1.35
C ALA A 86 -16.34 5.08 -1.22
N MET A 87 -15.23 5.69 -1.64
CA MET A 87 -15.04 7.14 -1.60
C MET A 87 -16.02 7.85 -2.53
N THR A 88 -16.24 7.34 -3.74
CA THR A 88 -17.26 7.91 -4.65
C THR A 88 -18.65 7.82 -4.04
N TYR A 89 -18.99 6.70 -3.42
CA TYR A 89 -20.28 6.52 -2.76
C TYR A 89 -20.46 7.48 -1.57
N ILE A 90 -19.45 7.61 -0.71
CA ILE A 90 -19.45 8.56 0.42
C ILE A 90 -19.64 9.99 -0.08
N ASN A 91 -18.84 10.41 -1.08
CA ASN A 91 -18.94 11.74 -1.66
C ASN A 91 -20.33 12.01 -2.26
N ALA A 92 -20.94 11.02 -2.93
CA ALA A 92 -22.29 11.15 -3.48
C ALA A 92 -23.38 11.26 -2.40
N LEU A 93 -23.23 10.54 -1.27
CA LEU A 93 -24.13 10.66 -0.13
C LEU A 93 -24.00 12.02 0.56
N GLU A 94 -22.78 12.56 0.63
CA GLU A 94 -22.49 13.87 1.18
C GLU A 94 -23.11 14.98 0.32
N GLU A 95 -22.91 14.95 -1.00
CA GLU A 95 -23.48 15.94 -1.94
C GLU A 95 -25.02 15.95 -1.90
N ARG A 96 -25.64 14.77 -1.70
CA ARG A 96 -27.10 14.62 -1.56
C ARG A 96 -27.62 14.91 -0.14
N ASN A 97 -26.78 15.40 0.77
CA ASN A 97 -27.12 15.71 2.16
C ASN A 97 -27.74 14.53 2.92
N VAL A 98 -27.44 13.29 2.54
CA VAL A 98 -28.04 12.08 3.17
C VAL A 98 -27.62 11.98 4.63
N PHE A 99 -26.37 12.32 4.96
CA PHE A 99 -25.88 12.37 6.33
C PHE A 99 -26.67 13.36 7.20
N ASN A 100 -27.00 14.53 6.65
CA ASN A 100 -27.79 15.55 7.34
C ASN A 100 -29.22 15.08 7.59
N PHE A 101 -29.84 14.39 6.62
CA PHE A 101 -31.16 13.79 6.78
C PHE A 101 -31.18 12.70 7.86
N ILE A 102 -30.18 11.81 7.86
CA ILE A 102 -30.04 10.76 8.87
C ILE A 102 -29.86 11.37 10.26
N ARG A 103 -28.99 12.39 10.39
CA ARG A 103 -28.78 13.13 11.64
C ARG A 103 -30.07 13.75 12.15
N TYR A 104 -30.81 14.45 11.29
CA TYR A 104 -32.10 15.06 11.64
C TYR A 104 -33.12 14.02 12.12
N LYS A 105 -33.18 12.86 11.45
CA LYS A 105 -34.09 11.76 11.82
C LYS A 105 -33.72 11.10 13.15
N LEU A 106 -32.44 11.03 13.50
CA LEU A 106 -31.99 10.49 14.79
C LEU A 106 -32.27 11.47 15.93
N VAL A 107 -31.93 12.75 15.74
CA VAL A 107 -32.17 13.80 16.74
C VAL A 107 -33.67 14.01 16.98
N SER A 108 -34.50 14.00 15.93
CA SER A 108 -35.96 14.11 16.07
C SER A 108 -36.60 12.92 16.79
N LYS A 109 -35.90 11.78 16.88
CA LYS A 109 -36.31 10.62 17.68
C LYS A 109 -35.77 10.65 19.12
N GLY A 110 -35.11 11.74 19.54
CA GLY A 110 -34.59 11.92 20.90
C GLY A 110 -33.22 11.29 21.14
N PHE A 111 -32.53 10.83 20.09
CA PHE A 111 -31.13 10.39 20.20
C PHE A 111 -30.22 11.62 20.03
N ASN A 112 -29.53 12.02 21.11
CA ASN A 112 -28.52 13.09 21.12
C ASN A 112 -27.12 12.51 20.92
#